data_AF-A0A229VXP9-F1
#
_entry.id   AF-A0A229VXP9-F1
#
_cell.length_a   1.000
_cell.length_b   1.000
_cell.length_c   1.000
_cell.angle_alpha   90.00
_cell.angle_beta   90.00
_cell.angle_gamma   90.00
#
_symmetry.space_group_name_H-M   'P 1'
#
loop_
_entity.id
_entity.type
_entity.pdbx_description
1 polymer ?
#
loop_
_entity_poly.entity_id
_entity_poly.type
_entity_poly.pdbx_seq_one_letter_code
_entity_poly.pdbx_strand_id
1 'polypeptide(L)'
;MIRVTRRTSRIVLVVTCIIIVLVIAAGAVLITSRITKPDRASEQTGITAAQQDQRMGMARETTEGQRAAIITGTARQRAEERFGTTLTDEELPDCLKEKMTVSQATACARRITQAVKEKHDREEAAKQAEEQRKAEEAARAKAEQDAASQEANEEQQPPVNQPEGNQTNPEPAPVQQEPVNHATVRTCYAGQGKPQSECAWAINLGGLVKTTYDGGPGETLIDYAAHNNEGGAWILDVKVGDEVIIDGEHYRATKLRDFAFNEVDPDPIMLQTCLPGGERARFVTLERA
;
A
#
# COMPACT_ATOMS: atom_id res chain seq x y z
N MET A 1 -40.26 14.98 -36.41
CA MET A 1 -39.18 14.01 -36.70
C MET A 1 -38.02 14.74 -37.39
N ILE A 2 -36.94 15.04 -36.67
CA ILE A 2 -35.76 15.70 -37.22
C ILE A 2 -34.67 14.62 -37.38
N ARG A 3 -34.37 14.23 -38.63
CA ARG A 3 -33.25 13.35 -38.96
C ARG A 3 -31.95 14.17 -38.86
N VAL A 4 -31.34 14.15 -37.67
CA VAL A 4 -29.97 14.67 -37.50
C VAL A 4 -29.00 13.68 -38.15
N THR A 5 -28.32 14.15 -39.18
CA THR A 5 -27.41 13.41 -40.04
C THR A 5 -26.16 12.97 -39.29
N ARG A 6 -25.91 11.65 -39.23
CA ARG A 6 -24.75 10.97 -38.58
C ARG A 6 -23.35 11.43 -39.02
N ARG A 7 -23.22 12.38 -39.95
CA ARG A 7 -21.93 12.87 -40.44
C ARG A 7 -21.31 13.97 -39.58
N THR A 8 -22.10 14.73 -38.83
CA THR A 8 -21.57 15.80 -37.97
C THR A 8 -20.91 15.27 -36.70
N SER A 9 -21.39 14.16 -36.11
CA SER A 9 -20.79 13.59 -34.89
C SER A 9 -19.36 13.08 -35.07
N ARG A 10 -18.98 12.60 -36.25
CA ARG A 10 -17.61 12.11 -36.50
C ARG A 10 -16.59 13.25 -36.60
N ILE A 11 -17.02 14.40 -37.15
CA ILE A 11 -16.14 15.56 -37.27
C ILE A 11 -15.91 16.18 -35.89
N VAL A 12 -16.95 16.26 -35.06
CA VAL A 12 -16.82 16.78 -33.68
C VAL A 12 -15.85 15.92 -32.87
N LEU A 13 -15.98 14.59 -32.92
CA LEU A 13 -15.12 13.67 -32.16
C LEU A 13 -13.64 13.79 -32.55
N VAL A 14 -13.35 13.90 -33.86
CA VAL A 14 -11.97 14.03 -34.36
C VAL A 14 -11.36 15.36 -33.95
N VAL A 15 -12.13 16.45 -34.02
CA VAL A 15 -11.65 17.78 -33.59
C VAL A 15 -11.40 17.81 -32.08
N THR A 16 -12.24 17.18 -31.26
CA THR A 16 -12.03 17.12 -29.81
C THR A 16 -10.77 16.33 -29.45
N CYS A 17 -10.51 15.19 -30.11
CA CYS A 17 -9.28 14.41 -29.88
C CYS A 17 -8.01 15.19 -30.27
N ILE A 18 -8.03 15.94 -31.37
CA ILE A 18 -6.86 16.74 -31.80
C ILE A 18 -6.57 17.87 -30.79
N ILE A 19 -7.61 18.53 -30.25
CA ILE A 19 -7.44 19.57 -29.24
C ILE A 19 -6.85 19.00 -27.95
N ILE A 20 -7.30 17.83 -27.49
CA ILE A 20 -6.76 17.20 -26.27
C ILE A 20 -5.28 16.85 -26.43
N VAL A 21 -4.88 16.29 -27.58
CA VAL A 21 -3.47 15.95 -27.86
C VAL A 21 -2.60 17.22 -27.91
N LEU A 22 -3.09 18.32 -28.48
CA LEU A 22 -2.35 19.59 -28.51
C LEU A 22 -2.21 20.22 -27.13
N VAL A 23 -3.21 20.13 -26.25
CA VAL A 23 -3.14 20.64 -24.88
C VAL A 23 -2.15 19.83 -24.02
N ILE A 24 -2.11 18.50 -24.19
CA ILE A 24 -1.15 17.64 -23.50
C ILE A 24 0.29 17.92 -23.99
N ALA A 25 0.49 18.10 -25.30
CA ALA A 25 1.79 18.45 -25.85
C ALA A 25 2.29 19.84 -25.39
N ALA A 26 1.41 20.83 -25.28
CA ALA A 26 1.75 22.15 -24.75
C ALA A 26 2.06 22.13 -23.24
N GLY A 27 1.39 21.27 -22.47
CA GLY A 27 1.67 21.07 -21.04
C GLY A 27 3.05 20.47 -20.75
N ALA A 28 3.54 19.59 -21.61
CA ALA A 28 4.87 18.97 -21.45
C ALA A 28 6.04 19.95 -21.69
N VAL A 29 5.85 21.01 -22.48
CA VAL A 29 6.89 22.02 -22.78
C VAL A 29 7.02 23.07 -21.66
N LEU A 30 5.99 23.27 -20.84
CA LEU A 30 6.00 24.23 -19.73
C LEU A 30 6.65 23.69 -18.44
N ILE A 31 6.88 22.37 -18.34
CA ILE A 31 7.51 21.75 -17.16
C ILE A 31 9.05 21.67 -17.31
N THR A 32 9.58 21.66 -18.53
CA THR A 32 11.03 21.66 -18.77
C THR A 32 11.67 23.06 -18.78
N SER A 33 10.89 24.13 -18.67
CA SER A 33 11.35 25.53 -18.76
C SER A 33 11.43 26.28 -17.41
N ARG A 34 11.28 25.59 -16.27
CA ARG A 34 11.47 26.17 -14.92
C ARG A 34 12.73 25.72 -14.16
N ILE A 35 13.74 25.19 -14.86
CA ILE A 35 15.09 24.95 -14.32
C ILE A 35 16.12 25.68 -15.17
N THR A 36 16.00 27.01 -15.25
CA THR A 36 17.08 27.89 -15.68
C THR A 36 17.09 29.11 -14.76
N LYS A 37 17.89 29.02 -13.69
CA LYS A 37 18.45 30.22 -13.05
C LYS A 37 19.74 30.58 -13.78
N PRO A 38 19.88 31.80 -14.30
CA PRO A 38 21.18 32.34 -14.67
C PRO A 38 21.86 32.97 -13.46
N ASP A 39 23.19 32.98 -13.53
CA ASP A 39 24.15 33.85 -12.84
C ASP A 39 24.25 33.79 -11.31
N ARG A 40 25.16 32.93 -10.85
CA ARG A 40 26.21 33.39 -9.93
C ARG A 40 27.57 33.22 -10.60
N ALA A 41 28.19 34.38 -10.83
CA ALA A 41 29.57 34.62 -11.13
C ALA A 41 30.51 33.44 -10.84
N SER A 42 31.07 32.92 -11.93
CA SER A 42 32.35 32.23 -11.95
C SER A 42 33.44 33.19 -11.48
N GLU A 43 33.56 33.38 -10.16
CA GLU A 43 34.83 33.78 -9.56
C GLU A 43 35.72 32.54 -9.49
N GLN A 44 36.65 32.57 -10.42
CA GLN A 44 37.73 31.65 -10.65
C GLN A 44 38.66 31.64 -9.42
N THR A 45 38.34 30.89 -8.36
CA THR A 45 39.39 30.40 -7.47
C THR A 45 39.94 29.12 -8.09
N GLY A 46 40.96 29.29 -8.92
CA GLY A 46 41.84 28.20 -9.32
C GLY A 46 42.50 27.62 -8.07
N ILE A 47 41.84 26.62 -7.48
CA ILE A 47 42.47 25.72 -6.54
C ILE A 47 43.45 24.92 -7.38
N THR A 48 44.70 25.35 -7.38
CA THR A 48 45.78 24.63 -8.06
C THR A 48 45.83 23.22 -7.48
N ALA A 49 46.27 22.24 -8.28
CA ALA A 49 46.47 20.87 -7.81
C ALA A 49 47.27 20.82 -6.50
N ALA A 50 48.16 21.80 -6.25
CA ALA A 50 48.87 21.98 -5.00
C ALA A 50 47.98 22.31 -3.78
N GLN A 51 46.92 23.12 -3.89
CA GLN A 51 45.99 23.38 -2.78
C GLN A 51 45.04 22.19 -2.50
N GLN A 52 44.70 21.43 -3.54
CA GLN A 52 43.95 20.17 -3.37
C GLN A 52 44.83 19.10 -2.71
N ASP A 53 46.12 19.05 -3.07
CA ASP A 53 47.11 18.17 -2.44
C ASP A 53 47.51 18.66 -1.03
N GLN A 54 47.38 19.95 -0.70
CA GLN A 54 47.54 20.47 0.67
C GLN A 54 46.35 20.13 1.56
N ARG A 55 45.12 20.12 1.02
CA ARG A 55 43.93 19.58 1.71
C ARG A 55 43.99 18.06 1.89
N MET A 56 44.55 17.34 0.91
CA MET A 56 44.84 15.90 1.05
C MET A 56 46.07 15.63 1.94
N GLY A 57 46.97 16.61 2.06
CA GLY A 57 48.19 16.56 2.87
C GLY A 57 47.92 16.67 4.37
N MET A 58 46.92 17.44 4.80
CA MET A 58 46.46 17.41 6.19
C MET A 58 45.59 16.17 6.52
N ALA A 59 45.09 15.46 5.51
CA ALA A 59 44.40 14.18 5.70
C ALA A 59 45.36 12.97 5.80
N ARG A 60 46.67 13.18 5.59
CA ARG A 60 47.69 12.11 5.58
C ARG A 60 48.16 11.66 6.98
N GLU A 61 47.75 12.32 8.05
CA GLU A 61 47.96 11.84 9.44
C GLU A 61 46.63 11.64 10.18
N THR A 62 45.56 11.28 9.46
CA THR A 62 44.40 10.71 10.15
C THR A 62 44.72 9.28 10.53
N THR A 63 44.79 9.00 11.83
CA THR A 63 44.98 7.63 12.32
C THR A 63 43.84 6.75 11.78
N GLU A 64 44.10 5.46 11.57
CA GLU A 64 43.04 4.53 11.10
C GLU A 64 41.77 4.61 11.96
N GLY A 65 41.93 4.87 13.26
CA GLY A 65 40.82 5.11 14.19
C GLY A 65 39.97 6.34 13.86
N GLN A 66 40.58 7.45 13.41
CA GLN A 66 39.84 8.64 12.99
C GLN A 66 39.05 8.38 11.69
N ARG A 67 39.63 7.63 10.75
CA ARG A 67 38.92 7.24 9.51
C ARG A 67 37.75 6.30 9.81
N ALA A 68 37.95 5.34 10.70
CA ALA A 68 36.90 4.45 11.18
C ALA A 68 35.74 5.24 11.83
N ALA A 69 36.04 6.20 12.71
CA ALA A 69 35.04 7.04 13.36
C ALA A 69 34.20 7.88 12.38
N ILE A 70 34.82 8.43 11.32
CA ILE A 70 34.09 9.18 10.29
C ILE A 70 33.13 8.27 9.53
N ILE A 71 33.56 7.05 9.18
CA ILE A 71 32.74 6.08 8.43
C ILE A 71 31.51 5.68 9.26
N THR A 72 31.69 5.31 10.52
CA THR A 72 30.58 4.89 11.39
C THR A 72 29.65 6.06 11.73
N GLY A 73 30.21 7.25 12.00
CA GLY A 73 29.43 8.46 12.28
C GLY A 73 28.57 8.90 11.09
N THR A 74 29.15 8.91 9.88
CA THR A 74 28.40 9.25 8.66
C THR A 74 27.30 8.22 8.37
N ALA A 75 27.55 6.94 8.62
CA ALA A 75 26.57 5.89 8.43
C ALA A 75 25.39 6.04 9.40
N ARG A 76 25.66 6.33 10.68
CA ARG A 76 24.63 6.66 11.68
C ARG A 76 23.78 7.83 11.22
N GLN A 77 24.41 8.98 10.95
CA GLN A 77 23.70 10.19 10.56
C GLN A 77 22.80 9.96 9.33
N ARG A 78 23.30 9.29 8.29
CA ARG A 78 22.52 8.99 7.09
C ARG A 78 21.36 8.03 7.35
N ALA A 79 21.57 7.02 8.20
CA ALA A 79 20.52 6.09 8.55
C ALA A 79 19.43 6.79 9.39
N GLU A 80 19.81 7.58 10.38
CA GLU A 80 18.87 8.34 11.21
C GLU A 80 18.07 9.37 10.40
N GLU A 81 18.72 10.08 9.47
CA GLU A 81 18.03 10.99 8.54
C GLU A 81 17.08 10.24 7.59
N ARG A 82 17.49 9.08 7.09
CA ARG A 82 16.68 8.28 6.15
C ARG A 82 15.43 7.69 6.80
N PHE A 83 15.53 7.22 8.03
CA PHE A 83 14.44 6.54 8.74
C PHE A 83 13.74 7.43 9.78
N GLY A 84 14.17 8.68 9.94
CA GLY A 84 13.60 9.62 10.92
C GLY A 84 13.70 9.16 12.38
N THR A 85 14.57 8.19 12.66
CA THR A 85 14.67 7.48 13.94
C THR A 85 16.09 7.57 14.45
N THR A 86 16.29 7.91 15.72
CA THR A 86 17.63 8.06 16.32
C THR A 86 17.99 6.84 17.18
N LEU A 87 19.25 6.41 17.13
CA LEU A 87 19.77 5.44 18.09
C LEU A 87 20.41 6.18 19.26
N THR A 88 20.23 5.67 20.47
CA THR A 88 21.05 6.07 21.62
C THR A 88 22.40 5.33 21.57
N ASP A 89 23.39 5.84 22.31
CA ASP A 89 24.71 5.21 22.35
C ASP A 89 24.70 3.81 23.00
N GLU A 90 23.68 3.52 23.82
CA GLU A 90 23.43 2.22 24.45
C GLU A 90 22.81 1.20 23.47
N GLU A 91 22.08 1.68 22.46
CA GLU A 91 21.45 0.87 21.41
C GLU A 91 22.38 0.64 20.22
N LEU A 92 23.50 1.33 20.17
CA LEU A 92 24.50 1.11 19.12
C LEU A 92 25.14 -0.27 19.29
N PRO A 93 25.44 -0.97 18.19
CA PRO A 93 26.24 -2.17 18.27
C PRO A 93 27.59 -1.87 18.94
N ASP A 94 28.33 -2.90 19.32
CA ASP A 94 29.68 -2.87 19.93
C ASP A 94 30.79 -2.33 18.99
N CYS A 95 30.52 -1.17 18.41
CA CYS A 95 30.94 -0.71 17.10
C CYS A 95 31.75 0.60 17.19
N LEU A 96 31.78 1.20 18.38
CA LEU A 96 32.45 2.46 18.68
C LEU A 96 33.64 2.25 19.64
N LYS A 97 34.24 1.05 19.63
CA LYS A 97 35.46 0.81 20.42
C LYS A 97 36.64 1.52 19.77
N GLU A 98 37.45 2.19 20.60
CA GLU A 98 38.70 2.82 20.16
C GLU A 98 39.59 1.79 19.45
N LYS A 99 40.21 2.18 18.32
CA LYS A 99 41.12 1.36 17.49
C LYS A 99 40.46 0.38 16.51
N MET A 100 39.29 0.72 15.99
CA MET A 100 38.71 -0.02 14.86
C MET A 100 39.46 0.24 13.56
N THR A 101 39.70 -0.82 12.77
CA THR A 101 40.25 -0.67 11.41
C THR A 101 39.16 -0.19 10.43
N VAL A 102 39.56 0.33 9.26
CA VAL A 102 38.60 0.80 8.24
C VAL A 102 37.65 -0.31 7.75
N SER A 103 38.13 -1.56 7.65
CA SER A 103 37.30 -2.70 7.24
C SER A 103 36.27 -3.07 8.31
N GLN A 104 36.68 -3.04 9.59
CA GLN A 104 35.77 -3.23 10.72
C GLN A 104 34.74 -2.09 10.80
N ALA A 105 35.14 -0.85 10.52
CA ALA A 105 34.25 0.32 10.48
C ALA A 105 33.18 0.20 9.38
N THR A 106 33.52 -0.39 8.24
CA THR A 106 32.56 -0.62 7.16
C THR A 106 31.53 -1.69 7.53
N ALA A 107 31.97 -2.80 8.14
CA ALA A 107 31.06 -3.82 8.66
C ALA A 107 30.15 -3.23 9.76
N CYS A 108 30.73 -2.39 10.61
CA CYS A 108 30.03 -1.69 11.65
C CYS A 108 28.96 -0.72 11.12
N ALA A 109 29.28 0.09 10.11
CA ALA A 109 28.35 1.00 9.44
C ALA A 109 27.09 0.28 8.92
N ARG A 110 27.25 -0.94 8.39
CA ARG A 110 26.11 -1.78 7.96
C ARG A 110 25.23 -2.17 9.14
N ARG A 111 25.83 -2.59 10.26
CA ARG A 111 25.11 -2.95 11.48
C ARG A 111 24.37 -1.77 12.09
N ILE A 112 24.98 -0.58 12.11
CA ILE A 112 24.33 0.66 12.55
C ILE A 112 23.10 0.94 11.68
N THR A 113 23.25 0.87 10.35
CA THR A 113 22.14 1.12 9.42
C THR A 113 21.00 0.12 9.65
N GLN A 114 21.33 -1.15 9.88
CA GLN A 114 20.35 -2.19 10.18
C GLN A 114 19.65 -1.94 11.53
N ALA A 115 20.40 -1.58 12.58
CA ALA A 115 19.83 -1.29 13.89
C ALA A 115 18.88 -0.08 13.87
N VAL A 116 19.20 0.99 13.14
CA VAL A 116 18.29 2.13 12.96
C VAL A 116 17.02 1.67 12.25
N LYS A 117 17.16 0.89 11.17
CA LYS A 117 16.01 0.35 10.44
C LYS A 117 15.11 -0.52 11.33
N GLU A 118 15.70 -1.46 12.06
CA GLU A 118 14.95 -2.36 12.96
C GLU A 118 14.27 -1.62 14.12
N LYS A 119 14.86 -0.51 14.60
CA LYS A 119 14.20 0.37 15.57
C LYS A 119 13.00 1.09 14.93
N HIS A 120 13.19 1.69 13.76
CA HIS A 120 12.12 2.35 13.01
C HIS A 120 10.95 1.40 12.73
N ASP A 121 11.24 0.20 12.21
CA ASP A 121 10.22 -0.81 11.89
C ASP A 121 9.44 -1.23 13.14
N ARG A 122 10.11 -1.34 14.30
CA ARG A 122 9.44 -1.64 15.59
C ARG A 122 8.57 -0.49 16.09
N GLU A 123 9.02 0.76 15.97
CA GLU A 123 8.25 1.94 16.38
C GLU A 123 7.00 2.12 15.51
N GLU A 124 7.11 1.95 14.20
CA GLU A 124 5.97 2.00 13.28
C GLU A 124 4.98 0.84 13.53
N ALA A 125 5.48 -0.38 13.75
CA ALA A 125 4.62 -1.51 14.12
C ALA A 125 3.88 -1.28 15.44
N ALA A 126 4.55 -0.72 16.46
CA ALA A 126 3.92 -0.38 17.73
C ALA A 126 2.85 0.71 17.57
N LYS A 127 3.10 1.71 16.72
CA LYS A 127 2.14 2.77 16.40
C LYS A 127 0.91 2.23 15.71
N GLN A 128 1.08 1.32 14.74
CA GLN A 128 -0.04 0.66 14.05
C GLN A 128 -0.85 -0.21 15.02
N ALA A 129 -0.20 -0.96 15.90
CA ALA A 129 -0.89 -1.77 16.91
C ALA A 129 -1.70 -0.89 17.88
N GLU A 130 -1.18 0.27 18.27
CA GLU A 130 -1.91 1.23 19.12
C GLU A 130 -3.11 1.85 18.39
N GLU A 131 -2.96 2.17 17.11
CA GLU A 131 -4.06 2.70 16.29
C GLU A 131 -5.17 1.67 16.08
N GLN A 132 -4.82 0.41 15.80
CA GLN A 132 -5.78 -0.70 15.74
C GLN A 132 -6.50 -0.90 17.07
N ARG A 133 -5.78 -0.88 18.20
CA ARG A 133 -6.40 -0.98 19.53
C ARG A 133 -7.42 0.13 19.77
N LYS A 134 -7.10 1.37 19.39
CA LYS A 134 -8.02 2.51 19.51
C LYS A 134 -9.25 2.36 18.60
N ALA A 135 -9.04 1.86 17.39
CA ALA A 135 -10.15 1.60 16.45
C ALA A 135 -11.10 0.51 16.98
N GLU A 136 -10.56 -0.57 17.55
CA GLU A 136 -11.35 -1.64 18.17
C GLU A 136 -12.12 -1.14 19.40
N GLU A 137 -11.47 -0.35 20.27
CA GLU A 137 -12.13 0.24 21.44
C GLU A 137 -13.27 1.17 21.03
N ALA A 138 -13.08 2.01 20.00
CA ALA A 138 -14.12 2.86 19.45
C ALA A 138 -15.27 2.07 18.82
N ALA A 139 -14.97 0.98 18.10
CA ALA A 139 -15.98 0.10 17.52
C ALA A 139 -16.81 -0.59 18.60
N ARG A 140 -16.16 -1.06 19.67
CA ARG A 140 -16.84 -1.67 20.82
C ARG A 140 -17.73 -0.67 21.55
N ALA A 141 -17.25 0.54 21.83
CA ALA A 141 -18.05 1.58 22.46
C ALA A 141 -19.30 1.94 21.63
N LYS A 142 -19.17 1.97 20.31
CA LYS A 142 -20.32 2.19 19.40
C LYS A 142 -21.31 1.04 19.44
N ALA A 143 -20.84 -0.21 19.41
CA ALA A 143 -21.70 -1.39 19.50
C ALA A 143 -22.48 -1.44 20.83
N GLU A 144 -21.85 -1.06 21.95
CA GLU A 144 -22.51 -0.96 23.25
C GLU A 144 -23.59 0.15 23.28
N GLN A 145 -23.34 1.30 22.63
CA GLN A 145 -24.35 2.36 22.48
C GLN A 145 -25.54 1.95 21.62
N ASP A 146 -25.28 1.23 20.52
CA ASP A 146 -26.34 0.73 19.62
C ASP A 146 -27.20 -0.32 20.34
N ALA A 147 -26.60 -1.21 21.12
CA ALA A 147 -27.32 -2.19 21.94
C ALA A 147 -28.20 -1.53 23.01
N ALA A 148 -27.67 -0.55 23.75
CA ALA A 148 -28.44 0.20 24.74
C ALA A 148 -29.61 0.99 24.13
N SER A 149 -29.46 1.47 22.89
CA SER A 149 -30.52 2.18 22.17
C SER A 149 -31.63 1.25 21.66
N GLN A 150 -31.30 -0.02 21.36
CA GLN A 150 -32.30 -1.02 21.00
C GLN A 150 -33.15 -1.43 22.20
N GLU A 151 -32.53 -1.72 23.35
CA GLU A 151 -33.25 -2.06 24.58
C GLU A 151 -34.23 -0.94 25.00
N ALA A 152 -33.83 0.33 24.86
CA ALA A 152 -34.70 1.47 25.19
C ALA A 152 -35.92 1.62 24.26
N ASN A 153 -35.86 1.12 23.02
CA ASN A 153 -36.98 1.18 22.06
C ASN A 153 -37.96 0.01 22.21
N GLU A 154 -37.54 -1.14 22.74
CA GLU A 154 -38.44 -2.29 22.99
C GLU A 154 -39.40 -2.06 24.17
N GLU A 155 -39.06 -1.20 25.13
CA GLU A 155 -39.92 -0.89 26.28
C GLU A 155 -41.06 0.13 25.99
N GLN A 156 -41.14 0.68 24.77
CA GLN A 156 -42.18 1.64 24.38
C GLN A 156 -43.24 1.09 23.39
N GLN A 157 -43.23 -0.20 23.06
CA GLN A 157 -44.31 -0.77 22.26
C GLN A 157 -45.55 -1.07 23.12
N PRO A 158 -46.71 -0.42 22.86
CA PRO A 158 -47.96 -0.83 23.49
C PRO A 158 -48.34 -2.25 23.03
N PRO A 159 -48.98 -3.06 23.89
CA PRO A 159 -49.37 -4.42 23.55
C PRO A 159 -50.34 -4.42 22.35
N VAL A 160 -49.88 -4.99 21.23
CA VAL A 160 -50.70 -5.20 20.05
C VAL A 160 -51.61 -6.39 20.31
N ASN A 161 -52.91 -6.11 20.51
CA ASN A 161 -53.95 -7.12 20.47
C ASN A 161 -54.02 -7.74 19.07
N GLN A 162 -53.86 -9.06 19.01
CA GLN A 162 -54.10 -9.88 17.81
C GLN A 162 -55.59 -9.84 17.41
N PRO A 163 -55.85 -10.00 16.11
CA PRO A 163 -56.80 -11.03 15.70
C PRO A 163 -56.16 -12.06 14.78
N GLU A 164 -56.60 -13.31 14.99
CA GLU A 164 -56.32 -14.48 14.16
C GLU A 164 -56.68 -14.23 12.69
N GLY A 165 -55.72 -14.52 11.82
CA GLY A 165 -55.87 -14.42 10.37
C GLY A 165 -54.80 -15.25 9.69
N ASN A 166 -55.08 -16.54 9.57
CA ASN A 166 -54.26 -17.53 8.89
C ASN A 166 -54.11 -17.17 7.41
N GLN A 167 -52.99 -16.56 7.03
CA GLN A 167 -52.55 -16.41 5.64
C GLN A 167 -51.05 -16.70 5.59
N THR A 168 -50.71 -17.87 5.05
CA THR A 168 -49.37 -18.23 4.58
C THR A 168 -48.96 -17.26 3.48
N ASN A 169 -48.38 -16.14 3.89
CA ASN A 169 -47.69 -15.23 2.98
C ASN A 169 -46.38 -15.93 2.58
N PRO A 170 -46.07 -16.09 1.28
CA PRO A 170 -44.80 -16.67 0.87
C PRO A 170 -43.66 -15.88 1.49
N GLU A 171 -42.70 -16.60 2.06
CA GLU A 171 -41.44 -16.08 2.57
C GLU A 171 -40.87 -15.09 1.53
N PRO A 172 -40.66 -13.81 1.87
CA PRO A 172 -40.17 -12.83 0.91
C PRO A 172 -38.85 -13.36 0.35
N ALA A 173 -38.81 -13.52 -0.97
CA ALA A 173 -37.60 -13.95 -1.67
C ALA A 173 -36.44 -13.08 -1.18
N PRO A 174 -35.29 -13.69 -0.83
CA PRO A 174 -34.15 -12.94 -0.32
C PRO A 174 -33.88 -11.78 -1.26
N VAL A 175 -33.92 -10.56 -0.72
CA VAL A 175 -33.62 -9.34 -1.46
C VAL A 175 -32.23 -9.53 -2.04
N GLN A 176 -32.15 -9.77 -3.35
CA GLN A 176 -30.87 -9.82 -4.04
C GLN A 176 -30.27 -8.42 -3.90
N GLN A 177 -29.27 -8.30 -3.03
CA GLN A 177 -28.45 -7.10 -2.98
C GLN A 177 -27.90 -6.87 -4.38
N GLU A 178 -28.09 -5.67 -4.93
CA GLU A 178 -27.43 -5.31 -6.18
C GLU A 178 -25.92 -5.51 -6.00
N PRO A 179 -25.23 -6.15 -6.96
CA PRO A 179 -23.81 -6.41 -6.84
C PRO A 179 -23.05 -5.09 -6.68
N VAL A 180 -22.32 -4.98 -5.57
CA VAL A 180 -21.54 -3.79 -5.24
C VAL A 180 -20.26 -3.81 -6.09
N ASN A 181 -19.95 -2.68 -6.74
CA ASN A 181 -18.70 -2.53 -7.47
C ASN A 181 -17.57 -2.13 -6.50
N HIS A 182 -16.52 -2.95 -6.46
CA HIS A 182 -15.34 -2.72 -5.65
C HIS A 182 -14.22 -2.14 -6.52
N ALA A 183 -13.86 -0.88 -6.29
CA ALA A 183 -12.78 -0.23 -7.03
C ALA A 183 -11.41 -0.65 -6.50
N THR A 184 -10.46 -0.92 -7.41
CA THR A 184 -9.06 -1.11 -7.03
C THR A 184 -8.41 0.24 -6.77
N VAL A 185 -7.77 0.39 -5.61
CA VAL A 185 -7.04 1.63 -5.28
C VAL A 185 -5.70 1.69 -6.00
N ARG A 186 -5.18 0.53 -6.40
CA ARG A 186 -3.90 0.40 -7.07
C ARG A 186 -3.80 -0.90 -7.85
N THR A 187 -3.16 -0.81 -9.01
CA THR A 187 -2.72 -1.97 -9.79
C THR A 187 -1.20 -2.10 -9.72
N CYS A 188 -0.75 -3.32 -9.53
CA CYS A 188 0.63 -3.75 -9.39
C CYS A 188 0.99 -4.81 -10.42
N TYR A 189 2.24 -4.78 -10.87
CA TYR A 189 2.78 -5.77 -11.80
C TYR A 189 3.97 -6.48 -11.15
N ALA A 190 3.75 -7.73 -10.76
CA ALA A 190 4.75 -8.62 -10.23
C ALA A 190 5.38 -9.42 -11.40
N GLY A 191 6.28 -8.76 -12.12
CA GLY A 191 7.11 -9.38 -13.16
C GLY A 191 8.60 -9.22 -12.85
N GLN A 192 9.42 -10.18 -13.30
CA GLN A 192 10.89 -10.12 -13.31
C GLN A 192 11.56 -9.77 -11.96
N GLY A 193 11.11 -10.38 -10.86
CA GLY A 193 11.81 -10.28 -9.57
C GLY A 193 11.52 -9.00 -8.77
N LYS A 194 10.48 -8.24 -9.13
CA LYS A 194 9.96 -7.18 -8.25
C LYS A 194 9.13 -7.79 -7.12
N PRO A 195 9.46 -7.51 -5.85
CA PRO A 195 8.76 -8.10 -4.72
C PRO A 195 7.34 -7.53 -4.56
N GLN A 196 6.40 -8.40 -4.15
CA GLN A 196 5.04 -8.05 -3.68
C GLN A 196 5.02 -6.89 -2.67
N SER A 197 6.14 -6.61 -1.98
CA SER A 197 6.28 -5.51 -1.03
C SER A 197 5.99 -4.14 -1.62
N GLU A 198 6.13 -3.93 -2.94
CA GLU A 198 5.74 -2.66 -3.59
C GLU A 198 4.23 -2.39 -3.52
N CYS A 199 3.43 -3.41 -3.20
CA CYS A 199 1.97 -3.38 -3.16
C CYS A 199 1.43 -3.52 -1.74
N ALA A 200 2.21 -4.13 -0.84
CA ALA A 200 1.87 -4.28 0.57
C ALA A 200 1.44 -2.96 1.22
N TRP A 201 2.11 -1.84 0.92
CA TRP A 201 1.72 -0.55 1.50
C TRP A 201 0.34 -0.07 1.05
N ALA A 202 -0.10 -0.39 -0.17
CA ALA A 202 -1.41 0.04 -0.66
C ALA A 202 -2.54 -0.79 -0.06
N ILE A 203 -2.25 -2.05 0.27
CA ILE A 203 -3.15 -2.92 1.05
C ILE A 203 -3.30 -2.35 2.47
N ASN A 204 -2.20 -1.90 3.09
CA ASN A 204 -2.18 -1.23 4.41
C ASN A 204 -2.89 0.15 4.47
N LEU A 205 -3.42 0.65 3.36
CA LEU A 205 -4.23 1.88 3.32
C LEU A 205 -5.73 1.55 3.20
N GLY A 206 -6.11 0.29 3.39
CA GLY A 206 -7.48 -0.18 3.36
C GLY A 206 -8.16 -0.23 2.00
N GLY A 207 -7.37 -0.37 0.94
CA GLY A 207 -7.90 -0.49 -0.42
C GLY A 207 -7.71 -1.88 -1.02
N LEU A 208 -8.59 -2.23 -1.96
CA LEU A 208 -8.43 -3.41 -2.80
C LEU A 208 -7.29 -3.18 -3.79
N VAL A 209 -6.29 -4.06 -3.79
CA VAL A 209 -5.14 -3.97 -4.69
C VAL A 209 -5.18 -5.11 -5.69
N LYS A 210 -5.01 -4.77 -6.97
CA LYS A 210 -4.85 -5.73 -8.05
C LYS A 210 -3.38 -6.00 -8.30
N THR A 211 -2.94 -7.24 -8.17
CA THR A 211 -1.59 -7.68 -8.53
C THR A 211 -1.68 -8.59 -9.75
N THR A 212 -0.89 -8.29 -10.77
CA THR A 212 -0.80 -9.10 -11.98
C THR A 212 0.56 -9.79 -12.01
N TYR A 213 0.57 -11.11 -12.14
CA TYR A 213 1.79 -11.92 -12.26
C TYR A 213 1.91 -12.49 -13.67
N ASP A 214 3.15 -12.65 -14.10
CA ASP A 214 3.48 -13.48 -15.27
C ASP A 214 3.44 -14.95 -14.83
N GLY A 215 2.41 -15.67 -15.27
CA GLY A 215 2.23 -17.10 -14.96
C GLY A 215 3.09 -18.01 -15.83
N GLY A 216 3.78 -17.46 -16.84
CA GLY A 216 4.47 -18.22 -17.87
C GLY A 216 3.92 -17.90 -19.27
N PRO A 217 4.36 -18.65 -20.30
CA PRO A 217 4.05 -18.33 -21.69
C PRO A 217 2.54 -18.26 -21.98
N GLY A 218 2.02 -17.04 -22.07
CA GLY A 218 0.61 -16.77 -22.38
C GLY A 218 -0.34 -16.80 -21.17
N GLU A 219 0.18 -16.97 -19.96
CA GLU A 219 -0.63 -17.02 -18.73
C GLU A 219 -0.45 -15.74 -17.91
N THR A 220 -1.56 -15.12 -17.52
CA THR A 220 -1.57 -13.96 -16.63
C THR A 220 -2.37 -14.35 -15.39
N LEU A 221 -1.73 -14.31 -14.23
CA LEU A 221 -2.40 -14.51 -12.95
C LEU A 221 -2.78 -13.16 -12.38
N ILE A 222 -4.00 -13.04 -11.85
CA ILE A 222 -4.52 -11.83 -11.23
C ILE A 222 -4.89 -12.16 -9.79
N ASP A 223 -4.44 -11.33 -8.87
CA ASP A 223 -4.71 -11.45 -7.44
C ASP A 223 -5.25 -10.13 -6.91
N TYR A 224 -6.47 -10.15 -6.39
CA TYR A 224 -7.09 -9.03 -5.72
C TYR A 224 -6.95 -9.23 -4.21
N ALA A 225 -6.24 -8.33 -3.52
CA ALA A 225 -5.98 -8.47 -2.09
C ALA A 225 -6.40 -7.21 -1.31
N ALA A 226 -6.99 -7.43 -0.14
CA ALA A 226 -7.32 -6.39 0.84
C ALA A 226 -7.19 -6.95 2.27
N HIS A 227 -6.80 -6.12 3.23
CA HIS A 227 -6.83 -6.50 4.64
C HIS A 227 -8.28 -6.59 5.13
N ASN A 228 -8.60 -7.63 5.91
CA ASN A 228 -9.98 -7.84 6.36
C ASN A 228 -10.47 -6.71 7.28
N ASN A 229 -9.59 -6.16 8.10
CA ASN A 229 -9.84 -5.03 8.99
C ASN A 229 -9.68 -3.67 8.31
N GLU A 230 -9.27 -3.63 7.03
CA GLU A 230 -9.11 -2.40 6.25
C GLU A 230 -9.80 -2.55 4.88
N GLY A 231 -11.13 -2.61 4.88
CA GLY A 231 -11.93 -2.59 3.65
C GLY A 231 -12.06 -3.93 2.91
N GLY A 232 -11.38 -5.00 3.35
CA GLY A 232 -11.50 -6.36 2.81
C GLY A 232 -12.53 -7.25 3.51
N ALA A 233 -13.21 -6.78 4.56
CA ALA A 233 -14.16 -7.59 5.35
C ALA A 233 -15.21 -8.30 4.49
N TRP A 234 -15.73 -7.63 3.46
CA TRP A 234 -16.76 -8.17 2.56
C TRP A 234 -16.32 -9.44 1.81
N ILE A 235 -15.00 -9.65 1.62
CA ILE A 235 -14.46 -10.84 0.96
C ILE A 235 -14.78 -12.10 1.78
N LEU A 236 -14.94 -11.95 3.11
CA LEU A 236 -15.28 -13.06 4.00
C LEU A 236 -16.70 -13.58 3.80
N ASP A 237 -17.60 -12.74 3.27
CA ASP A 237 -19.02 -13.05 3.10
C ASP A 237 -19.35 -13.62 1.71
N VAL A 238 -18.40 -13.59 0.77
CA VAL A 238 -18.54 -14.13 -0.59
C VAL A 238 -18.78 -15.64 -0.54
N LYS A 239 -19.70 -16.15 -1.36
CA LYS A 239 -20.04 -17.57 -1.51
C LYS A 239 -19.82 -18.03 -2.94
N VAL A 240 -19.66 -19.34 -3.13
CA VAL A 240 -19.60 -19.94 -4.48
C VAL A 240 -20.92 -19.63 -5.20
N GLY A 241 -20.81 -19.12 -6.42
CA GLY A 241 -21.93 -18.71 -7.26
C GLY A 241 -22.21 -17.21 -7.24
N ASP A 242 -21.72 -16.49 -6.22
CA ASP A 242 -21.89 -15.04 -6.10
C ASP A 242 -21.19 -14.31 -7.24
N GLU A 243 -21.76 -13.16 -7.59
CA GLU A 243 -21.21 -12.23 -8.56
C GLU A 243 -20.49 -11.10 -7.82
N VAL A 244 -19.23 -10.87 -8.18
CA VAL A 244 -18.37 -9.84 -7.63
C VAL A 244 -17.99 -8.89 -8.76
N ILE A 245 -18.25 -7.60 -8.60
CA ILE A 245 -17.87 -6.60 -9.60
C ILE A 245 -16.63 -5.88 -9.10
N ILE A 246 -15.54 -5.90 -9.88
CA ILE A 246 -14.28 -5.23 -9.55
C ILE A 246 -13.84 -4.37 -10.73
N ASP A 247 -13.65 -3.07 -10.50
CA ASP A 247 -13.36 -2.08 -11.55
C ASP A 247 -14.38 -2.10 -12.72
N GLY A 248 -15.64 -2.48 -12.42
CA GLY A 248 -16.69 -2.67 -13.43
C GLY A 248 -16.57 -3.96 -14.26
N GLU A 249 -15.57 -4.81 -14.01
CA GLU A 249 -15.51 -6.17 -14.55
C GLU A 249 -16.32 -7.12 -13.66
N HIS A 250 -17.09 -8.01 -14.28
CA HIS A 250 -17.95 -8.97 -13.59
C HIS A 250 -17.20 -10.28 -13.41
N TYR A 251 -17.22 -10.80 -12.19
CA TYR A 251 -16.60 -12.06 -11.81
C TYR A 251 -17.60 -12.96 -11.10
N ARG A 252 -17.49 -14.26 -11.30
CA ARG A 252 -18.23 -15.27 -10.52
C ARG A 252 -17.29 -16.00 -9.60
N ALA A 253 -17.65 -16.12 -8.33
CA ALA A 253 -16.92 -16.92 -7.36
C ALA A 253 -17.16 -18.41 -7.62
N THR A 254 -16.10 -19.17 -7.90
CA THR A 254 -16.21 -20.60 -8.27
C THR A 254 -15.74 -21.54 -7.19
N LYS A 255 -14.86 -21.08 -6.29
CA LYS A 255 -14.25 -21.89 -5.23
C LYS A 255 -13.86 -21.01 -4.06
N LEU A 256 -14.03 -21.53 -2.83
CA LEU A 256 -13.58 -20.90 -1.60
C LEU A 256 -12.67 -21.83 -0.82
N ARG A 257 -11.58 -21.28 -0.28
CA ARG A 257 -10.58 -22.05 0.46
C ARG A 257 -9.92 -21.21 1.54
N ASP A 258 -9.65 -21.83 2.68
CA ASP A 258 -8.98 -21.20 3.82
C ASP A 258 -7.63 -21.88 4.05
N PHE A 259 -6.52 -21.17 3.88
CA PHE A 259 -5.17 -21.74 3.91
C PHE A 259 -4.23 -21.04 4.88
N ALA A 260 -3.15 -21.72 5.25
CA ALA A 260 -1.98 -21.08 5.86
C ALA A 260 -1.16 -20.38 4.77
N PHE A 261 -0.48 -19.27 5.12
CA PHE A 261 0.26 -18.39 4.18
C PHE A 261 1.36 -19.07 3.32
N ASN A 262 1.67 -20.34 3.56
CA ASN A 262 2.72 -21.07 2.86
C ASN A 262 2.21 -22.01 1.75
N GLU A 263 0.90 -22.06 1.52
CA GLU A 263 0.32 -22.86 0.44
C GLU A 263 0.09 -21.99 -0.80
N VAL A 264 0.74 -22.35 -1.91
CA VAL A 264 0.59 -21.67 -3.21
C VAL A 264 -0.33 -22.52 -4.07
N ASP A 265 -1.49 -21.97 -4.40
CA ASP A 265 -2.42 -22.57 -5.35
C ASP A 265 -2.81 -21.51 -6.39
N PRO A 266 -2.13 -21.48 -7.55
CA PRO A 266 -2.29 -20.40 -8.50
C PRO A 266 -3.51 -20.66 -9.38
N ASP A 267 -4.68 -20.20 -8.94
CA ASP A 267 -5.78 -20.00 -9.87
C ASP A 267 -5.54 -18.73 -10.71
N PRO A 268 -6.06 -18.66 -11.96
CA PRO A 268 -5.80 -17.53 -12.85
C PRO A 268 -6.28 -16.17 -12.32
N ILE A 269 -7.39 -16.15 -11.56
CA ILE A 269 -7.94 -14.95 -10.95
C ILE A 269 -8.38 -15.29 -9.54
N MET A 270 -7.82 -14.59 -8.57
CA MET A 270 -8.07 -14.82 -7.14
C MET A 270 -8.45 -13.52 -6.45
N LEU A 271 -9.23 -13.66 -5.40
CA LEU A 271 -9.56 -12.62 -4.43
C LEU A 271 -9.23 -13.14 -3.04
N GLN A 272 -8.47 -12.39 -2.25
CA GLN A 272 -7.98 -12.85 -0.96
C GLN A 272 -8.03 -11.80 0.15
N THR A 273 -8.20 -12.30 1.36
CA THR A 273 -8.09 -11.52 2.59
C THR A 273 -7.67 -12.41 3.77
N CYS A 274 -7.18 -11.81 4.85
CA CYS A 274 -6.88 -12.55 6.08
C CYS A 274 -8.17 -13.03 6.77
N LEU A 275 -8.14 -14.20 7.39
CA LEU A 275 -9.19 -14.59 8.35
C LEU A 275 -9.01 -13.83 9.68
N PRO A 276 -10.06 -13.70 10.50
CA PRO A 276 -9.93 -13.20 11.86
C PRO A 276 -8.83 -13.96 12.62
N GLY A 277 -7.93 -13.23 13.28
CA GLY A 277 -6.75 -13.80 13.96
C GLY A 277 -5.46 -13.83 13.12
N GLY A 278 -5.54 -13.60 11.80
CA GLY A 278 -4.35 -13.31 10.98
C GLY A 278 -3.41 -14.47 10.69
N GLU A 279 -3.68 -15.68 11.17
CA GLU A 279 -2.84 -16.88 10.93
C GLU A 279 -3.16 -17.58 9.59
N ARG A 280 -4.33 -17.29 9.03
CA ARG A 280 -4.88 -17.91 7.83
C ARG A 280 -5.44 -16.85 6.90
N ALA A 281 -5.58 -17.20 5.63
CA ALA A 281 -6.22 -16.36 4.63
C ALA A 281 -7.36 -17.11 3.94
N ARG A 282 -8.38 -16.36 3.53
CA ARG A 282 -9.45 -16.82 2.64
C ARG A 282 -9.08 -16.46 1.21
N PHE A 283 -9.14 -17.46 0.34
CA PHE A 283 -9.01 -17.33 -1.10
C PHE A 283 -10.34 -17.65 -1.76
N VAL A 284 -10.76 -16.77 -2.66
CA VAL A 284 -11.91 -16.94 -3.53
C VAL A 284 -11.40 -16.99 -4.96
N THR A 285 -11.59 -18.12 -5.61
CA THR A 285 -11.29 -18.26 -7.04
C THR A 285 -12.40 -17.57 -7.83
N LEU A 286 -11.99 -16.74 -8.78
CA LEU A 286 -12.88 -15.97 -9.63
C LEU A 286 -12.77 -16.44 -11.09
N GLU A 287 -13.89 -16.44 -11.81
CA GLU A 287 -13.92 -16.52 -13.27
C GLU A 287 -14.59 -15.27 -13.84
N ARG A 288 -14.19 -14.84 -15.05
CA ARG A 288 -14.88 -13.72 -15.73
C ARG A 288 -16.28 -14.20 -16.15
N ALA A 289 -17.31 -13.45 -15.75
CA ALA A 289 -18.72 -13.75 -16.05
C ALA A 289 -19.19 -13.14 -17.36
#